data_AF-A0A0B1SCI7-F1
#
_entry.id   AF-A0A0B1SCI7-F1
#
_cell.length_a   1.000
_cell.length_b   1.000
_cell.length_c   1.000
_cell.angle_alpha   90.00
_cell.angle_beta   90.00
_cell.angle_gamma   90.00
#
_symmetry.space_group_name_H-M   'P 1'
#
loop_
_entity.id
_entity.type
_entity.pdbx_description
1 polymer ?
#
loop_
_entity_poly.entity_id
_entity_poly.type
_entity_poly.pdbx_seq_one_letter_code
_entity_poly.pdbx_strand_id
1 'polypeptide(L)'
;MDDDAGCSSEEENEDPKHNLGFTKELIDEIRSTKANNPGMFVSAWQDDDQGIREANLENPTEKFLKEAENGNVDALKSMLKDDHRLLLVTDEDGYTALHRAAYSNHLDAVSFLLEQGANAEA
;
A
#
# COMPACT_ATOMS: atom_id res chain seq x y z
N MET A 1 67.29 45.96 8.21
CA MET A 1 67.65 45.08 9.32
C MET A 1 66.36 44.88 10.07
N ASP A 2 65.82 43.67 9.90
CA ASP A 2 64.98 42.96 10.88
C ASP A 2 63.56 43.55 11.05
N ASP A 3 62.43 42.83 10.95
CA ASP A 3 62.03 41.42 10.89
C ASP A 3 60.53 41.42 10.44
N ASP A 4 60.01 40.47 9.65
CA ASP A 4 59.21 39.30 10.10
C ASP A 4 57.95 39.70 10.93
N ALA A 5 56.72 39.23 10.76
CA ALA A 5 56.07 38.19 9.97
C ALA A 5 54.54 38.49 10.00
N GLY A 6 53.77 37.71 9.24
CA GLY A 6 52.34 37.90 8.99
C GLY A 6 51.48 38.08 10.24
N CYS A 7 50.53 39.02 10.14
CA CYS A 7 49.39 39.08 11.02
C CYS A 7 48.50 37.86 10.70
N SER A 8 48.67 36.80 11.50
CA SER A 8 47.71 35.71 11.63
C SER A 8 46.31 36.26 11.85
N SER A 9 45.34 35.72 11.11
CA SER A 9 44.16 35.05 11.66
C SER A 9 43.28 34.66 10.49
N GLU A 10 43.45 33.42 10.04
CA GLU A 10 42.44 32.70 9.26
C GLU A 10 41.23 32.51 10.19
N GLU A 11 40.19 33.34 10.01
CA GLU A 11 38.88 33.05 10.60
C GLU A 11 38.17 32.03 9.71
N GLU A 12 38.57 30.76 9.85
CA GLU A 12 37.77 29.64 9.37
C GLU A 12 36.49 29.56 10.20
N ASN A 13 35.39 30.01 9.60
CA ASN A 13 34.05 29.77 10.13
C ASN A 13 33.72 28.29 9.89
N GLU A 14 34.17 27.41 10.80
CA GLU A 14 33.72 26.02 10.84
C GLU A 14 32.33 25.96 11.47
N ASP A 15 31.31 25.77 10.63
CA ASP A 15 29.97 25.42 11.07
C ASP A 15 30.02 24.21 12.04
N PRO A 16 29.48 24.30 13.27
CA PRO A 16 29.51 23.19 14.21
C PRO A 16 28.63 22.06 13.64
N LYS A 17 29.32 21.07 13.07
CA LYS A 17 28.76 19.80 12.58
C LYS A 17 27.74 19.30 13.59
N HIS A 18 26.50 19.15 13.14
CA HIS A 18 25.39 18.66 13.93
C HIS A 18 25.75 17.33 14.59
N ASN A 19 26.23 17.39 15.83
CA ASN A 19 26.27 16.23 16.70
C ASN A 19 24.85 16.06 17.22
N LEU A 20 24.07 15.21 16.55
CA LEU A 20 22.69 14.87 16.90
C LEU A 20 22.55 14.15 18.27
N GLY A 21 23.56 14.22 19.13
CA GLY A 21 23.52 13.64 20.47
C GLY A 21 23.48 12.12 20.48
N PHE A 22 23.90 11.47 19.38
CA PHE A 22 24.02 10.01 19.29
C PHE A 22 25.25 9.53 20.10
N THR A 23 25.18 9.71 21.42
CA THR A 23 26.15 9.16 22.35
C THR A 23 25.94 7.64 22.42
N LYS A 24 27.00 6.90 22.76
CA LYS A 24 26.91 5.44 22.97
C LYS A 24 25.87 5.10 24.03
N GLU A 25 25.75 5.95 25.04
CA GLU A 25 24.75 5.84 26.11
C GLU A 25 23.32 5.92 25.57
N LEU A 26 23.04 6.89 24.69
CA LEU A 26 21.72 7.01 24.07
C LEU A 26 21.39 5.81 23.16
N ILE A 27 22.38 5.27 22.45
CA ILE A 27 22.20 4.08 21.60
C ILE A 27 21.90 2.84 22.45
N ASP A 28 22.58 2.67 23.59
CA ASP A 28 22.32 1.57 24.52
C ASP A 28 20.98 1.74 25.24
N GLU A 29 20.56 2.98 25.53
CA GLU A 29 19.24 3.29 26.07
C GLU A 29 18.11 3.01 25.07
N ILE A 30 18.28 3.36 23.78
CA ILE A 30 17.35 2.98 22.71
C ILE A 30 17.27 1.46 22.57
N ARG A 31 18.41 0.76 22.67
CA ARG A 31 18.46 -0.71 22.61
C ARG A 31 17.74 -1.37 23.78
N SER A 32 17.94 -0.88 25.00
CA SER A 32 17.22 -1.35 26.19
C SER A 32 15.72 -1.04 26.12
N THR A 33 15.35 0.16 25.65
CA THR A 33 13.95 0.57 25.50
C THR A 33 13.24 -0.27 24.42
N LYS A 34 13.92 -0.61 23.33
CA LYS A 34 13.43 -1.53 22.28
C LYS A 34 13.18 -2.94 22.79
N ALA A 35 13.98 -3.43 23.76
CA ALA A 35 13.79 -4.76 24.35
C ALA A 35 12.57 -4.82 25.28
N ASN A 36 12.24 -3.72 25.95
CA ASN A 36 11.13 -3.66 26.91
C ASN A 36 9.82 -3.09 26.33
N ASN A 37 9.85 -2.44 25.16
CA ASN A 37 8.67 -1.93 24.48
C ASN A 37 8.78 -2.11 22.95
N PRO A 38 8.45 -3.29 22.41
CA PRO A 38 8.62 -3.62 21.00
C PRO A 38 7.71 -2.81 20.06
N GLY A 39 6.73 -2.07 20.58
CA GLY A 39 5.72 -1.33 19.81
C GLY A 39 6.15 0.04 19.27
N MET A 40 7.38 0.51 19.54
CA MET A 40 7.74 1.90 19.23
C MET A 40 8.45 2.12 17.88
N PHE A 41 8.84 1.07 17.15
CA PHE A 41 9.62 1.22 15.89
C PHE A 41 9.12 0.40 14.71
N VAL A 42 7.96 -0.23 14.83
CA VAL A 42 7.27 -0.83 13.70
C VAL A 42 5.95 -0.10 13.64
N SER A 43 5.76 0.75 12.62
CA SER A 43 4.44 0.86 12.02
C SER A 43 4.12 -0.54 11.50
N ALA A 44 3.70 -1.41 12.39
CA ALA A 44 2.91 -2.56 12.08
C ALA A 44 1.51 -1.93 11.93
N TRP A 45 0.84 -1.81 10.77
CA TRP A 45 0.58 -2.90 9.82
C TRP A 45 0.86 -4.26 10.49
N GLN A 46 0.53 -4.50 11.78
CA GLN A 46 -0.74 -5.08 12.20
C GLN A 46 -1.24 -5.90 11.05
N ASP A 47 -0.50 -6.99 10.82
CA ASP A 47 -1.07 -8.32 10.76
C ASP A 47 -2.47 -8.27 10.17
N ASP A 48 -2.54 -7.88 8.91
CA ASP A 48 -3.45 -8.54 7.99
C ASP A 48 -2.93 -9.98 7.84
N ASP A 49 -2.99 -10.72 8.95
CA ASP A 49 -2.86 -12.17 9.07
C ASP A 49 -4.14 -12.85 8.54
N GLN A 50 -5.03 -12.05 7.93
CA GLN A 50 -5.94 -12.52 6.90
C GLN A 50 -5.08 -12.90 5.69
N GLY A 51 -4.41 -14.06 5.79
CA GLY A 51 -3.73 -14.70 4.69
C GLY A 51 -4.61 -14.67 3.45
N ILE A 52 -3.99 -14.52 2.27
CA ILE A 52 -4.65 -14.49 0.97
C ILE A 52 -5.79 -15.50 0.97
N ARG A 53 -7.03 -15.03 1.13
CA ARG A 53 -8.19 -15.92 1.16
C ARG A 53 -8.22 -16.62 -0.17
N GLU A 54 -8.23 -17.95 -0.14
CA GLU A 54 -8.48 -18.74 -1.32
C GLU A 54 -9.85 -18.34 -1.86
N ALA A 55 -9.88 -17.74 -3.05
CA ALA A 55 -11.12 -17.40 -3.71
C ALA A 55 -11.90 -18.70 -3.92
N ASN A 56 -13.04 -18.84 -3.25
CA ASN A 56 -13.87 -20.02 -3.36
C ASN A 56 -14.62 -19.96 -4.71
N LEU A 57 -14.03 -20.56 -5.74
CA LEU A 57 -14.57 -20.59 -7.12
C LEU A 57 -15.87 -21.39 -7.27
N GLU A 58 -16.40 -22.00 -6.20
CA GLU A 58 -17.67 -22.74 -6.26
C GLU A 58 -18.89 -21.80 -6.35
N ASN A 59 -18.79 -20.58 -5.84
CA ASN A 59 -19.89 -19.62 -5.91
C ASN A 59 -19.87 -18.86 -7.25
N PRO A 60 -21.00 -18.79 -8.00
CA PRO A 60 -21.07 -18.04 -9.25
C PRO A 60 -20.77 -16.54 -9.04
N THR A 61 -21.13 -16.02 -7.87
CA THR A 61 -20.83 -14.66 -7.41
C THR A 61 -19.33 -14.40 -7.30
N GLU A 62 -18.64 -15.27 -6.57
CA GLU A 62 -17.21 -15.12 -6.29
C GLU A 62 -16.38 -15.37 -7.54
N LYS A 63 -16.80 -16.34 -8.36
CA LYS A 63 -16.27 -16.52 -9.71
C LYS A 63 -16.43 -15.25 -10.55
N PHE A 64 -17.59 -14.61 -10.54
CA PHE A 64 -17.82 -13.37 -11.30
C PHE A 64 -16.87 -12.24 -10.87
N LEU A 65 -16.71 -12.04 -9.55
CA LEU A 65 -15.76 -11.07 -9.00
C LEU A 65 -14.32 -11.40 -9.40
N LYS A 66 -13.94 -12.69 -9.41
CA LYS A 66 -12.61 -13.13 -9.82
C LYS A 66 -12.34 -12.91 -11.30
N GLU A 67 -13.32 -13.18 -12.17
CA GLU A 67 -13.18 -12.89 -13.61
C GLU A 67 -13.03 -11.38 -13.86
N ALA A 68 -13.68 -10.54 -13.04
CA ALA A 68 -13.50 -9.08 -13.10
C ALA A 68 -12.10 -8.64 -12.62
N GLU A 69 -11.60 -9.24 -11.54
CA GLU A 69 -10.23 -9.05 -11.05
C GLU A 69 -9.18 -9.48 -12.07
N ASN A 70 -9.45 -10.53 -12.86
CA ASN A 70 -8.56 -11.01 -13.92
C ASN A 70 -8.70 -10.23 -15.24
N GLY A 71 -9.71 -9.37 -15.36
CA GLY A 71 -10.00 -8.62 -16.59
C GLY A 71 -10.62 -9.45 -17.72
N ASN A 72 -11.17 -10.63 -17.41
CA ASN A 72 -11.71 -11.56 -18.40
C ASN A 72 -13.11 -11.12 -18.89
N VAL A 73 -13.15 -10.13 -19.77
CA VAL A 73 -14.40 -9.53 -20.28
C VAL A 73 -15.32 -10.56 -20.96
N ASP A 74 -14.77 -11.54 -21.67
CA ASP A 74 -15.57 -12.57 -22.36
C ASP A 74 -16.30 -13.50 -21.38
N ALA A 75 -15.67 -13.83 -20.25
CA ALA A 75 -16.30 -14.58 -19.17
C ALA A 75 -17.39 -13.73 -18.49
N LEU A 76 -17.12 -12.45 -18.20
CA LEU A 76 -18.11 -11.53 -17.66
C LEU A 76 -19.33 -11.40 -18.57
N LYS A 77 -19.13 -11.26 -19.88
CA LYS A 77 -20.21 -11.22 -20.89
C LYS A 77 -21.07 -12.47 -20.86
N SER A 78 -20.44 -13.64 -20.76
CA SER A 78 -21.16 -14.92 -20.74
C SER A 78 -21.97 -15.08 -19.46
N MET A 79 -21.38 -14.74 -18.30
CA MET A 79 -22.06 -14.85 -17.01
C MET A 79 -23.22 -13.84 -16.88
N LEU A 80 -23.08 -12.62 -17.38
CA LEU A 80 -24.17 -11.65 -17.38
C LEU A 80 -25.34 -12.04 -18.29
N LYS A 81 -25.09 -12.77 -19.37
CA LYS A 81 -26.18 -13.33 -20.18
C LYS A 81 -27.02 -14.34 -19.41
N ASP A 82 -26.39 -15.11 -18.53
CA ASP A 82 -27.06 -16.11 -17.71
C ASP A 82 -27.78 -15.47 -16.51
N ASP A 83 -27.09 -14.58 -15.78
CA ASP A 83 -27.66 -13.87 -14.64
C ASP A 83 -27.14 -12.42 -14.52
N HIS A 84 -28.01 -11.45 -14.79
CA HIS A 84 -27.71 -10.01 -14.63
C HIS A 84 -27.58 -9.57 -13.17
N ARG A 85 -28.06 -10.37 -12.20
CA ARG A 85 -28.00 -10.00 -10.77
C ARG A 85 -26.56 -10.00 -10.26
N LEU A 86 -25.64 -10.62 -10.98
CA LEU A 86 -24.21 -10.64 -10.71
C LEU A 86 -23.57 -9.24 -10.73
N LEU A 87 -24.18 -8.22 -11.33
CA LEU A 87 -23.66 -6.84 -11.28
C LEU A 87 -23.79 -6.18 -9.90
N LEU A 88 -24.78 -6.62 -9.12
CA LEU A 88 -25.14 -6.03 -7.82
C LEU A 88 -24.47 -6.74 -6.65
N VAL A 89 -23.71 -7.80 -6.91
CA VAL A 89 -23.09 -8.62 -5.88
C VAL A 89 -21.82 -7.97 -5.36
N THR A 90 -21.56 -8.20 -4.08
CA THR A 90 -20.34 -7.77 -3.40
C THR A 90 -19.66 -8.97 -2.75
N ASP A 91 -18.36 -8.89 -2.57
CA ASP A 91 -17.65 -9.80 -1.66
C ASP A 91 -17.87 -9.41 -0.19
N GLU A 92 -17.16 -10.10 0.69
CA GLU A 92 -17.20 -9.87 2.14
C GLU A 92 -16.63 -8.50 2.55
N ASP A 93 -15.77 -7.91 1.73
CA ASP A 93 -15.22 -6.57 1.94
C ASP A 93 -16.17 -5.47 1.41
N GLY A 94 -17.27 -5.86 0.78
CA GLY A 94 -18.22 -4.94 0.14
C GLY A 94 -17.80 -4.51 -1.28
N TYR A 95 -16.77 -5.12 -1.87
CA TYR A 95 -16.33 -4.78 -3.21
C TYR A 95 -17.18 -5.45 -4.29
N THR A 96 -17.58 -4.67 -5.29
CA THR A 96 -18.29 -5.15 -6.48
C THR A 96 -17.29 -5.61 -7.55
N ALA A 97 -17.81 -6.20 -8.63
CA ALA A 97 -17.00 -6.55 -9.79
C ALA A 97 -16.26 -5.33 -10.36
N LEU A 98 -16.88 -4.14 -10.30
CA LEU A 98 -16.27 -2.90 -10.76
C LEU A 98 -15.09 -2.50 -9.88
N HIS A 99 -15.22 -2.62 -8.55
CA HIS A 99 -14.12 -2.38 -7.61
C HIS A 99 -12.92 -3.29 -7.90
N ARG A 100 -13.16 -4.59 -8.09
CA ARG A 100 -12.12 -5.58 -8.39
C ARG A 100 -11.44 -5.29 -9.73
N ALA A 101 -12.21 -4.99 -10.78
CA ALA A 101 -11.67 -4.64 -12.09
C ALA A 101 -10.85 -3.33 -12.07
N ALA A 102 -11.30 -2.32 -11.33
CA ALA A 102 -10.60 -1.05 -11.17
C ALA A 102 -9.31 -1.20 -10.36
N TYR A 103 -9.35 -1.96 -9.26
CA TYR A 103 -8.19 -2.26 -8.44
C TYR A 103 -7.09 -2.99 -9.24
N SER A 104 -7.48 -3.95 -10.08
CA SER A 104 -6.57 -4.68 -10.97
C SER A 104 -6.19 -3.92 -12.25
N ASN A 105 -6.62 -2.67 -12.42
CA ASN A 105 -6.34 -1.81 -13.57
C ASN A 105 -6.78 -2.40 -14.92
N HIS A 106 -7.91 -3.11 -14.95
CA HIS A 106 -8.48 -3.68 -16.15
C HIS A 106 -9.53 -2.74 -16.78
N LEU A 107 -9.06 -1.74 -17.52
CA LEU A 107 -9.90 -0.71 -18.15
C LEU A 107 -10.99 -1.28 -19.06
N ASP A 108 -10.70 -2.37 -19.79
CA ASP A 108 -11.67 -3.01 -20.68
C ASP A 108 -12.82 -3.64 -19.90
N ALA A 109 -12.51 -4.29 -18.77
CA ALA A 109 -13.51 -4.85 -17.88
C ALA A 109 -14.31 -3.75 -17.16
N VAL A 110 -13.66 -2.68 -16.72
CA VAL A 110 -14.32 -1.51 -16.13
C VAL A 110 -15.30 -0.87 -17.11
N SER A 111 -14.85 -0.61 -18.34
CA SER A 111 -15.70 -0.01 -19.39
C SER A 111 -16.90 -0.89 -19.69
N PHE A 112 -16.67 -2.20 -19.84
CA PHE A 112 -17.75 -3.16 -20.05
C PHE A 112 -18.74 -3.19 -18.89
N LEU A 113 -18.28 -3.27 -17.64
CA LEU A 113 -19.17 -3.29 -16.47
C LEU A 113 -20.01 -2.01 -16.36
N LEU A 114 -19.43 -0.84 -16.67
CA LEU A 114 -20.15 0.43 -16.72
C LEU A 114 -21.20 0.44 -17.84
N GLU A 115 -20.89 -0.08 -19.03
CA GLU A 115 -21.86 -0.23 -20.12
C GLU A 115 -23.03 -1.15 -19.74
N GLN A 116 -22.79 -2.15 -18.91
CA GLN A 116 -23.83 -3.05 -18.40
C GLN A 116 -24.65 -2.44 -17.24
N GLY A 117 -24.32 -1.22 -16.81
CA GLY A 117 -25.03 -0.51 -15.75
C GLY A 117 -24.56 -0.84 -14.33
N ALA A 118 -23.30 -1.29 -14.17
CA ALA A 118 -22.69 -1.42 -12.84
C ALA A 118 -22.67 -0.05 -12.14
N ASN A 119 -22.98 -0.04 -10.85
CA ASN A 119 -22.97 1.19 -10.06
C ASN A 119 -21.52 1.60 -9.76
N ALA A 120 -21.15 2.81 -10.22
CA ALA A 120 -19.84 3.40 -10.00
C ALA A 120 -19.65 3.95 -8.58
N GLU A 121 -20.75 4.20 -7.86
CA GLU A 121 -20.74 4.71 -6.48
C GLU A 121 -21.05 3.63 -5.44
N ALA A 122 -21.00 2.34 -5.84
CA ALA A 122 -21.34 1.22 -4.97
C ALA A 122 -20.43 1.10 -3.75
#